data_AF-A0A7X8J9H4-F1
#
_entry.id   AF-A0A7X8J9H4-F1
#
_cell.length_a   1.000
_cell.length_b   1.000
_cell.length_c   1.000
_cell.angle_alpha   90.00
_cell.angle_beta   90.00
_cell.angle_gamma   90.00
#
_symmetry.space_group_name_H-M   'P 1'
#
loop_
_entity.id
_entity.type
_entity.pdbx_description
1 polymer ?
#
loop_
_entity_poly.entity_id
_entity_poly.type
_entity_poly.pdbx_seq_one_letter_code
_entity_poly.pdbx_strand_id
1 'polypeptide(L)'
;MTKLYKNQRSGEKDRGGGGKILPVMHSRVEQAFRDNSYSFDSWSLFFDKFSGYSRNDKVESILKNVIKYYNRDNSRDYLSKMLVQKYLFFDNLAKHGNMKLLFFENTSRLLVNMGHSQVLENVGFSFERISGLPCVPGSALKGVVANWALWDANGDAAFAENLQGFSTNRTELKNQLVDMFGANEGDAEQGKIDFYGIFPLTVPELEIDIITPHDMKFINPVRFLTVAAGNFWYVPIAYNRNGNNTALLESTELLIEKCLMNYGVGAKTASGYGKFDVLDSTQIE
;
A
#
# COMPACT_ATOMS: atom_id res chain seq x y z
N MET A 1 -36.71 -5.89 -11.55
CA MET A 1 -35.76 -5.64 -10.43
C MET A 1 -36.49 -5.36 -9.09
N THR A 2 -37.66 -5.96 -8.82
CA THR A 2 -38.40 -5.73 -7.54
C THR A 2 -39.23 -6.94 -7.11
N LYS A 3 -38.74 -8.17 -7.37
CA LYS A 3 -39.48 -9.42 -7.07
C LYS A 3 -38.59 -10.56 -6.52
N LEU A 4 -37.50 -10.24 -5.81
CA LEU A 4 -36.64 -11.25 -5.16
C LEU A 4 -36.71 -11.26 -3.62
N TYR A 5 -37.54 -10.40 -3.01
CA TYR A 5 -37.68 -10.29 -1.54
C TYR A 5 -39.07 -10.68 -1.01
N LYS A 6 -39.69 -11.71 -1.59
CA LYS A 6 -40.90 -12.32 -1.00
C LYS A 6 -40.84 -13.83 -1.16
N ASN A 7 -40.24 -14.50 -0.17
CA ASN A 7 -40.76 -15.73 0.43
C ASN A 7 -39.72 -16.31 1.39
N GLN A 8 -39.96 -16.10 2.68
CA GLN A 8 -39.73 -17.06 3.78
C GLN A 8 -40.24 -16.40 5.07
N ARG A 9 -41.56 -16.39 5.22
CA ARG A 9 -42.23 -16.20 6.53
C ARG A 9 -43.24 -17.32 6.67
N SER A 10 -42.82 -18.40 7.30
CA SER A 10 -43.72 -19.38 7.89
C SER A 10 -43.14 -19.77 9.24
N GLY A 11 -43.67 -19.11 10.28
CA GLY A 11 -43.77 -19.58 11.66
C GLY A 11 -42.47 -19.88 12.41
N GLU A 12 -41.93 -18.89 13.13
CA GLU A 12 -41.60 -19.06 14.55
C GLU A 12 -41.40 -17.70 15.23
N LYS A 13 -41.78 -17.67 16.51
CA LYS A 13 -42.08 -16.49 17.33
C LYS A 13 -40.89 -15.54 17.50
N ASP A 14 -41.21 -14.25 17.45
CA ASP A 14 -40.42 -13.14 17.98
C ASP A 14 -39.82 -13.48 19.36
N ARG A 15 -38.48 -13.53 19.40
CA ARG A 15 -37.70 -13.27 20.61
C ARG A 15 -36.72 -12.16 20.27
N GLY A 16 -36.81 -11.07 21.03
CA GLY A 16 -36.01 -9.88 20.87
C GLY A 16 -34.51 -10.19 20.81
N GLY A 17 -33.93 -9.90 19.66
CA GLY A 17 -32.50 -9.87 19.41
C GLY A 17 -32.34 -9.18 18.08
N GLY A 18 -31.77 -7.97 18.06
CA GLY A 18 -31.44 -7.26 16.84
C GLY A 18 -30.38 -8.05 16.07
N GLY A 19 -30.79 -9.10 15.36
CA GLY A 19 -29.92 -9.85 14.47
C GLY A 19 -29.52 -8.92 13.35
N LYS A 20 -28.24 -8.48 13.33
CA LYS A 20 -27.66 -7.85 12.15
C LYS A 20 -27.98 -8.74 10.96
N ILE A 21 -28.79 -8.25 10.03
CA ILE A 21 -28.97 -8.90 8.73
C ILE A 21 -27.62 -8.79 8.04
N LEU A 22 -26.83 -9.86 8.12
CA LEU A 22 -25.55 -9.93 7.44
C LEU A 22 -25.83 -10.05 5.93
N PRO A 23 -25.14 -9.26 5.09
CA PRO A 23 -25.30 -9.37 3.64
C PRO A 23 -24.93 -10.79 3.22
N VAL A 24 -25.84 -11.45 2.52
CA VAL A 24 -25.65 -12.82 2.02
C VAL A 24 -25.13 -12.72 0.60
N MET A 25 -24.04 -13.41 0.31
CA MET A 25 -23.55 -13.52 -1.07
C MET A 25 -24.64 -14.18 -1.91
N HIS A 26 -24.96 -13.59 -3.06
CA HIS A 26 -25.97 -14.16 -3.93
C HIS A 26 -25.52 -15.56 -4.39
N SER A 27 -26.41 -16.56 -4.40
CA SER A 27 -26.06 -17.97 -4.68
C SER A 27 -25.30 -18.18 -6.00
N ARG A 28 -25.63 -17.39 -7.04
CA ARG A 28 -24.89 -17.39 -8.31
C ARG A 28 -23.42 -16.97 -8.16
N VAL A 29 -23.13 -16.05 -7.26
CA VAL A 29 -21.75 -15.62 -6.96
C VAL A 29 -21.04 -16.72 -6.20
N GLU A 30 -21.68 -17.32 -5.18
CA GLU A 30 -21.10 -18.47 -4.47
C GLU A 30 -20.80 -19.64 -5.41
N GLN A 31 -21.73 -19.93 -6.34
CA GLN A 31 -21.54 -20.96 -7.36
C GLN A 31 -20.36 -20.61 -8.28
N ALA A 32 -20.28 -19.37 -8.77
CA ALA A 32 -19.15 -18.93 -9.58
C ALA A 32 -17.81 -19.07 -8.86
N PHE A 33 -17.75 -18.80 -7.56
CA PHE A 33 -16.53 -19.01 -6.76
C PHE A 33 -16.14 -20.49 -6.70
N ARG A 34 -17.12 -21.39 -6.50
CA ARG A 34 -16.89 -22.85 -6.50
C ARG A 34 -16.45 -23.35 -7.88
N ASP A 35 -17.14 -22.92 -8.93
CA ASP A 35 -16.87 -23.31 -10.31
C ASP A 35 -15.46 -22.87 -10.75
N ASN A 36 -15.03 -21.67 -10.33
CA ASN A 36 -13.68 -21.17 -10.59
C ASN A 36 -12.65 -21.67 -9.58
N SER A 37 -12.99 -22.64 -8.73
CA SER A 37 -12.10 -23.18 -7.70
C SER A 37 -11.44 -22.09 -6.85
N TYR A 38 -12.11 -20.95 -6.59
CA TYR A 38 -11.55 -19.77 -5.92
C TYR A 38 -10.26 -19.24 -6.59
N SER A 39 -10.23 -19.23 -7.92
CA SER A 39 -9.28 -18.47 -8.75
C SER A 39 -9.74 -17.03 -8.89
N PHE A 40 -8.83 -16.06 -8.73
CA PHE A 40 -9.17 -14.64 -8.81
C PHE A 40 -8.18 -13.87 -9.68
N ASP A 41 -8.70 -13.29 -10.75
CA ASP A 41 -7.94 -12.34 -11.58
C ASP A 41 -8.01 -10.91 -11.01
N SER A 42 -9.00 -10.61 -10.15
CA SER A 42 -9.11 -9.30 -9.50
C SER A 42 -9.03 -9.44 -7.99
N TRP A 43 -7.80 -9.41 -7.48
CA TRP A 43 -7.51 -9.52 -6.05
C TRP A 43 -8.09 -8.37 -5.23
N SER A 44 -8.07 -7.14 -5.75
CA SER A 44 -8.71 -6.01 -5.08
C SER A 44 -10.22 -6.23 -4.94
N LEU A 45 -10.90 -6.73 -5.98
CA LEU A 45 -12.34 -6.99 -5.94
C LEU A 45 -12.66 -8.12 -4.96
N PHE A 46 -11.91 -9.22 -5.04
CA PHE A 46 -12.07 -10.34 -4.11
C PHE A 46 -11.87 -9.87 -2.66
N PHE A 47 -10.76 -9.18 -2.37
CA PHE A 47 -10.42 -8.78 -1.01
C PHE A 47 -11.37 -7.72 -0.46
N ASP A 48 -11.61 -6.63 -1.20
CA ASP A 48 -12.40 -5.49 -0.72
C ASP A 48 -13.89 -5.79 -0.63
N LYS A 49 -14.41 -6.70 -1.49
CA LYS A 49 -15.84 -6.98 -1.61
C LYS A 49 -16.22 -8.38 -1.16
N PHE A 50 -15.45 -9.41 -1.51
CA PHE A 50 -15.93 -10.80 -1.36
C PHE A 50 -15.31 -11.61 -0.22
N SER A 51 -14.20 -11.14 0.38
CA SER A 51 -13.50 -11.84 1.46
C SER A 51 -14.35 -12.06 2.72
N GLY A 52 -15.21 -11.08 3.07
CA GLY A 52 -15.97 -11.05 4.31
C GLY A 52 -17.35 -11.70 4.30
N TYR A 53 -17.74 -12.41 3.24
CA TYR A 53 -19.13 -12.87 3.05
C TYR A 53 -19.52 -14.17 3.78
N SER A 54 -18.59 -14.82 4.50
CA SER A 54 -18.91 -16.03 5.26
C SER A 54 -19.64 -15.69 6.57
N ARG A 55 -20.86 -16.23 6.74
CA ARG A 55 -21.85 -15.83 7.77
C ARG A 55 -21.39 -15.94 9.23
N ASN A 56 -20.31 -16.66 9.55
CA ASN A 56 -19.88 -16.95 10.92
C ASN A 56 -18.35 -17.01 11.13
N ASP A 57 -17.55 -16.66 10.12
CA ASP A 57 -16.10 -16.82 10.25
C ASP A 57 -15.49 -15.69 11.07
N LYS A 58 -14.65 -16.06 12.06
CA LYS A 58 -13.77 -15.10 12.74
C LYS A 58 -12.87 -14.44 11.69
N VAL A 59 -12.59 -13.14 11.84
CA VAL A 59 -11.68 -12.38 10.94
C VAL A 59 -10.38 -13.14 10.66
N GLU A 60 -9.81 -13.80 11.67
CA GLU A 60 -8.62 -14.63 11.50
C GLU A 60 -8.77 -15.75 10.46
N SER A 61 -9.91 -16.44 10.44
CA SER A 61 -10.21 -17.50 9.46
C SER A 61 -10.31 -16.91 8.06
N ILE A 62 -10.93 -15.75 7.93
CA ILE A 62 -11.06 -15.03 6.67
C ILE A 62 -9.68 -14.65 6.13
N LEU A 63 -8.82 -14.04 6.95
CA LEU A 63 -7.46 -13.66 6.55
C LEU A 63 -6.60 -14.88 6.21
N LYS A 64 -6.74 -15.99 6.95
CA LYS A 64 -6.07 -17.26 6.61
C LYS A 64 -6.53 -17.79 5.24
N ASN A 65 -7.81 -17.68 4.92
CA ASN A 65 -8.33 -18.05 3.61
C ASN A 65 -7.82 -17.12 2.50
N VAL A 66 -7.72 -15.82 2.75
CA VAL A 66 -7.12 -14.86 1.81
C VAL A 66 -5.68 -15.27 1.48
N ILE A 67 -4.84 -15.48 2.50
CA ILE A 67 -3.44 -15.91 2.30
C ILE A 67 -3.39 -17.26 1.57
N LYS A 68 -4.24 -18.22 1.97
CA LYS A 68 -4.34 -19.53 1.32
C LYS A 68 -4.65 -19.40 -0.17
N TYR A 69 -5.62 -18.56 -0.55
CA TYR A 69 -5.99 -18.36 -1.95
C TYR A 69 -4.91 -17.58 -2.70
N TYR A 70 -4.25 -16.63 -2.04
CA TYR A 70 -3.16 -15.83 -2.60
C TYR A 70 -1.95 -16.70 -2.97
N ASN A 71 -1.71 -17.75 -2.19
CA ASN A 71 -0.60 -18.69 -2.36
C ASN A 71 -0.88 -19.84 -3.33
N ARG A 72 -2.02 -19.85 -4.01
CA ARG A 72 -2.30 -20.88 -5.02
C ARG A 72 -1.57 -20.57 -6.32
N ASP A 73 -1.17 -21.62 -7.03
CA ASP A 73 -0.40 -21.54 -8.28
C ASP A 73 -1.05 -20.62 -9.32
N ASN A 74 -2.37 -20.71 -9.51
CA ASN A 74 -3.10 -19.85 -10.43
C ASN A 74 -3.03 -18.36 -10.08
N SER A 75 -3.11 -18.05 -8.78
CA SER A 75 -3.08 -16.68 -8.28
C SER A 75 -1.67 -16.13 -8.34
N ARG A 76 -0.67 -16.94 -7.96
CA ARG A 76 0.75 -16.59 -8.09
C ARG A 76 1.17 -16.41 -9.54
N ASP A 77 0.70 -17.24 -10.46
CA ASP A 77 0.94 -17.10 -11.91
C ASP A 77 0.33 -15.80 -12.46
N TYR A 78 -0.93 -15.51 -12.12
CA TYR A 78 -1.57 -14.25 -12.51
C TYR A 78 -0.81 -13.02 -11.98
N LEU A 79 -0.49 -12.98 -10.69
CA LEU A 79 0.21 -11.86 -10.06
C LEU A 79 1.62 -11.70 -10.62
N SER A 80 2.31 -12.80 -10.91
CA SER A 80 3.64 -12.78 -11.53
C SER A 80 3.58 -12.17 -12.94
N LYS A 81 2.56 -12.52 -13.74
CA LYS A 81 2.35 -11.90 -15.06
C LYS A 81 2.09 -10.40 -14.95
N MET A 82 1.24 -9.96 -14.02
CA MET A 82 0.97 -8.54 -13.80
C MET A 82 2.21 -7.78 -13.34
N LEU A 83 3.02 -8.40 -12.48
CA LEU A 83 4.27 -7.85 -11.99
C LEU A 83 5.27 -7.64 -13.15
N VAL A 84 5.50 -8.68 -13.96
CA VAL A 84 6.42 -8.62 -15.11
C VAL A 84 5.96 -7.56 -16.10
N GLN A 85 4.66 -7.49 -16.43
CA GLN A 85 4.14 -6.46 -17.32
C GLN A 85 4.40 -5.05 -16.79
N LYS A 86 4.17 -4.83 -15.50
CA LYS A 86 4.38 -3.52 -14.86
C LYS A 86 5.86 -3.15 -14.77
N TYR A 87 6.73 -4.11 -14.47
CA TYR A 87 8.17 -3.90 -14.48
C TYR A 87 8.67 -3.55 -15.89
N LEU A 88 8.32 -4.36 -16.89
CA LEU A 88 8.71 -4.12 -18.28
C LEU A 88 8.20 -2.78 -18.81
N PHE A 89 7.02 -2.32 -18.38
CA PHE A 89 6.53 -0.98 -18.73
C PHE A 89 7.50 0.11 -18.25
N PHE A 90 7.90 0.08 -16.99
CA PHE A 90 8.81 1.07 -16.41
C PHE A 90 10.26 0.91 -16.91
N ASP A 91 10.74 -0.32 -17.08
CA ASP A 91 12.06 -0.61 -17.65
C ASP A 91 12.18 -0.07 -19.09
N ASN A 92 11.16 -0.25 -19.93
CA ASN A 92 11.13 0.35 -21.26
C ASN A 92 11.10 1.90 -21.20
N LEU A 93 10.37 2.50 -20.26
CA LEU A 93 10.39 3.95 -20.06
C LEU A 93 11.77 4.46 -19.58
N ALA A 94 12.44 3.72 -18.71
CA ALA A 94 13.79 4.04 -18.23
C ALA A 94 14.84 3.99 -19.34
N LYS A 95 14.74 3.01 -20.26
CA LYS A 95 15.66 2.88 -21.41
C LYS A 95 15.56 4.01 -22.43
N HIS A 96 14.41 4.68 -22.51
CA HIS A 96 14.09 5.64 -23.56
C HIS A 96 13.74 7.05 -23.04
N GLY A 97 13.81 7.28 -21.73
CA GLY A 97 13.35 8.52 -21.11
C GLY A 97 14.19 8.94 -19.92
N ASN A 98 13.80 10.06 -19.30
CA ASN A 98 14.46 10.61 -18.11
C ASN A 98 13.96 9.92 -16.83
N MET A 99 13.96 8.59 -16.79
CA MET A 99 13.46 7.82 -15.67
C MET A 99 14.57 6.99 -15.04
N LYS A 100 14.54 6.90 -13.71
CA LYS A 100 15.40 6.05 -12.91
C LYS A 100 14.57 5.04 -12.14
N LEU A 101 15.02 3.79 -12.12
CA LEU A 101 14.46 2.73 -11.29
C LEU A 101 15.39 2.52 -10.10
N LEU A 102 14.86 2.66 -8.90
CA LEU A 102 15.57 2.43 -7.64
C LEU A 102 15.09 1.10 -7.06
N PHE A 103 15.97 0.34 -6.40
CA PHE A 103 15.68 -1.01 -5.94
C PHE A 103 15.86 -1.13 -4.43
N PHE A 104 14.94 -1.83 -3.78
CA PHE A 104 14.87 -1.92 -2.32
C PHE A 104 14.40 -3.29 -1.86
N GLU A 105 14.80 -3.67 -0.65
CA GLU A 105 14.21 -4.77 0.11
C GLU A 105 13.49 -4.20 1.34
N ASN A 106 12.26 -4.64 1.63
CA ASN A 106 11.60 -4.20 2.86
C ASN A 106 12.10 -5.02 4.07
N THR A 107 12.74 -4.36 5.03
CA THR A 107 13.33 -4.98 6.22
C THR A 107 12.34 -5.18 7.36
N SER A 108 11.17 -4.52 7.28
CA SER A 108 10.07 -4.73 8.21
C SER A 108 8.75 -4.96 7.48
N ARG A 109 7.74 -5.42 8.23
CA ARG A 109 6.38 -5.59 7.71
C ARG A 109 5.87 -4.30 7.09
N LEU A 110 5.23 -4.42 5.94
CA LEU A 110 4.68 -3.27 5.22
C LEU A 110 3.16 -3.28 5.24
N LEU A 111 2.60 -2.15 5.66
CA LEU A 111 1.16 -1.88 5.68
C LEU A 111 0.80 -0.91 4.56
N VAL A 112 0.31 -1.46 3.44
CA VAL A 112 -0.13 -0.68 2.28
C VAL A 112 -1.62 -0.35 2.36
N ASN A 113 -1.98 0.90 2.05
CA ASN A 113 -3.37 1.34 1.84
C ASN A 113 -4.33 1.06 3.02
N MET A 114 -3.85 1.22 4.27
CA MET A 114 -4.61 0.91 5.49
C MET A 114 -5.95 1.66 5.62
N GLY A 115 -6.09 2.81 4.95
CA GLY A 115 -7.30 3.63 4.96
C GLY A 115 -8.37 3.24 3.93
N HIS A 116 -8.20 2.16 3.16
CA HIS A 116 -9.21 1.77 2.17
C HIS A 116 -10.44 1.12 2.81
N SER A 117 -11.63 1.55 2.38
CA SER A 117 -12.89 0.99 2.86
C SER A 117 -13.10 -0.42 2.30
N GLN A 118 -13.22 -1.40 3.18
CA GLN A 118 -13.40 -2.82 2.86
C GLN A 118 -14.45 -3.47 3.75
N VAL A 119 -14.93 -4.67 3.38
CA VAL A 119 -15.93 -5.43 4.17
C VAL A 119 -15.40 -5.80 5.56
N LEU A 120 -14.09 -6.01 5.69
CA LEU A 120 -13.46 -6.32 6.97
C LEU A 120 -12.98 -5.04 7.66
N GLU A 121 -13.74 -4.56 8.63
CA GLU A 121 -13.35 -3.41 9.45
C GLU A 121 -11.96 -3.63 10.07
N ASN A 122 -11.09 -2.61 10.01
CA ASN A 122 -9.76 -2.58 10.66
C ASN A 122 -8.70 -3.58 10.16
N VAL A 123 -8.90 -4.23 9.01
CA VAL A 123 -7.89 -5.14 8.41
C VAL A 123 -6.77 -4.41 7.68
N GLY A 124 -6.95 -3.13 7.36
CA GLY A 124 -5.83 -2.23 7.10
C GLY A 124 -4.92 -2.57 5.91
N PHE A 125 -5.47 -3.12 4.83
CA PHE A 125 -4.74 -3.53 3.64
C PHE A 125 -5.59 -3.29 2.39
N SER A 126 -4.98 -2.97 1.25
CA SER A 126 -5.69 -3.00 -0.04
C SER A 126 -4.73 -3.22 -1.20
N PHE A 127 -5.16 -4.08 -2.13
CA PHE A 127 -4.47 -4.37 -3.37
C PHE A 127 -4.73 -3.29 -4.42
N GLU A 128 -3.76 -3.05 -5.30
CA GLU A 128 -3.96 -2.15 -6.44
C GLU A 128 -5.04 -2.68 -7.37
N ARG A 129 -5.93 -1.79 -7.83
CA ARG A 129 -7.20 -2.17 -8.46
C ARG A 129 -7.07 -2.99 -9.74
N ILE A 130 -5.98 -2.81 -10.49
CA ILE A 130 -5.85 -3.36 -11.84
C ILE A 130 -5.03 -4.64 -11.80
N SER A 131 -3.82 -4.57 -11.24
CA SER A 131 -2.87 -5.67 -11.13
C SER A 131 -3.18 -6.63 -9.99
N GLY A 132 -3.91 -6.19 -8.96
CA GLY A 132 -4.08 -6.96 -7.74
C GLY A 132 -2.82 -7.08 -6.88
N LEU A 133 -1.75 -6.34 -7.19
CA LEU A 133 -0.51 -6.34 -6.43
C LEU A 133 -0.59 -5.40 -5.22
N PRO A 134 0.03 -5.74 -4.08
CA PRO A 134 0.31 -4.76 -3.03
C PRO A 134 1.25 -3.68 -3.58
N CYS A 135 0.90 -2.40 -3.46
CA CYS A 135 1.80 -1.31 -3.84
C CYS A 135 1.59 -0.06 -2.99
N VAL A 136 2.61 0.79 -2.92
CA VAL A 136 2.52 2.12 -2.32
C VAL A 136 2.27 3.14 -3.43
N PRO A 137 1.18 3.93 -3.37
CA PRO A 137 0.91 4.96 -4.37
C PRO A 137 2.02 6.03 -4.45
N GLY A 138 2.26 6.55 -5.65
CA GLY A 138 3.22 7.65 -5.87
C GLY A 138 2.96 8.90 -5.02
N SER A 139 1.69 9.21 -4.74
CA SER A 139 1.33 10.33 -3.84
C SER A 139 1.75 10.08 -2.39
N ALA A 140 1.63 8.84 -1.90
CA ALA A 140 2.06 8.45 -0.56
C ALA A 140 3.59 8.51 -0.44
N LEU A 141 4.31 8.01 -1.47
CA LEU A 141 5.76 8.11 -1.56
C LEU A 141 6.21 9.58 -1.60
N LYS A 142 5.66 10.38 -2.52
CA LYS A 142 5.99 11.80 -2.65
C LYS A 142 5.75 12.54 -1.34
N GLY A 143 4.61 12.28 -0.68
CA GLY A 143 4.27 12.92 0.59
C GLY A 143 5.24 12.58 1.72
N VAL A 144 5.60 11.30 1.88
CA VAL A 144 6.52 10.89 2.94
C VAL A 144 7.94 11.40 2.69
N VAL A 145 8.40 11.33 1.45
CA VAL A 145 9.74 11.82 1.07
C VAL A 145 9.80 13.33 1.20
N ALA A 146 8.76 14.08 0.80
CA ALA A 146 8.72 15.53 0.98
C ALA A 146 8.75 15.94 2.46
N ASN A 147 8.05 15.21 3.33
CA ASN A 147 8.08 15.45 4.78
C ASN A 147 9.46 15.15 5.37
N TRP A 148 10.05 14.02 5.01
CA TRP A 148 11.42 13.68 5.39
C TRP A 148 12.41 14.75 4.95
N ALA A 149 12.27 15.26 3.72
CA ALA A 149 13.13 16.30 3.19
C ALA A 149 13.06 17.61 3.97
N LEU A 150 11.86 17.99 4.44
CA LEU A 150 11.71 19.13 5.34
C LEU A 150 12.44 18.89 6.66
N TRP A 151 12.35 17.69 7.24
CA TRP A 151 13.08 17.38 8.47
C TRP A 151 14.60 17.40 8.26
N ASP A 152 15.09 16.75 7.20
CA ASP A 152 16.52 16.72 6.85
C ASP A 152 17.07 18.13 6.59
N ALA A 153 16.30 18.98 5.87
CA ALA A 153 16.68 20.35 5.58
C ALA A 153 16.69 21.29 6.81
N ASN A 154 15.84 21.01 7.80
CA ASN A 154 15.79 21.81 9.03
C ASN A 154 16.78 21.33 10.10
N GLY A 155 17.37 20.14 9.95
CA GLY A 155 18.36 19.59 10.88
C GLY A 155 17.85 19.59 12.33
N ASP A 156 18.66 20.11 13.25
CA ASP A 156 18.32 20.17 14.69
C ASP A 156 17.02 20.93 14.99
N ALA A 157 16.63 21.89 14.14
CA ALA A 157 15.38 22.64 14.32
C ALA A 157 14.14 21.75 14.20
N ALA A 158 14.24 20.60 13.51
CA ALA A 158 13.15 19.62 13.42
C ALA A 158 12.85 18.92 14.76
N PHE A 159 13.78 18.96 15.72
CA PHE A 159 13.67 18.31 17.02
C PHE A 159 13.64 19.29 18.20
N ALA A 160 13.62 20.60 17.94
CA ALA A 160 13.51 21.62 18.98
C ALA A 160 12.13 21.60 19.64
N GLU A 161 12.07 21.88 20.95
CA GLU A 161 10.88 21.75 21.81
C GLU A 161 9.64 22.52 21.31
N ASN A 162 9.85 23.58 20.52
CA ASN A 162 8.79 24.38 19.90
C ASN A 162 8.97 24.56 18.38
N LEU A 163 9.72 23.68 17.71
CA LEU A 163 10.07 23.81 16.29
C LEU A 163 10.68 25.19 15.95
N GLN A 164 11.43 25.76 16.90
CA GLN A 164 12.04 27.07 16.70
C GLN A 164 13.05 27.01 15.56
N GLY A 165 12.88 27.88 14.56
CA GLY A 165 13.71 27.89 13.36
C GLY A 165 13.31 26.83 12.31
N PHE A 166 12.25 26.05 12.56
CA PHE A 166 11.71 25.13 11.58
C PHE A 166 10.91 25.87 10.51
N SER A 167 11.36 25.82 9.26
CA SER A 167 10.59 26.32 8.13
C SER A 167 9.92 25.17 7.39
N THR A 168 8.61 25.30 7.19
CA THR A 168 7.87 24.45 6.24
C THR A 168 8.03 24.96 4.82
N ASN A 169 8.44 26.22 4.61
CA ASN A 169 8.51 26.86 3.32
C ASN A 169 9.73 26.41 2.52
N ARG A 170 9.49 25.62 1.47
CA ARG A 170 10.56 25.07 0.62
C ARG A 170 11.38 26.13 -0.10
N THR A 171 10.85 27.34 -0.33
CA THR A 171 11.62 28.42 -0.99
C THR A 171 12.64 29.07 -0.05
N GLU A 172 12.42 28.99 1.26
CA GLU A 172 13.34 29.51 2.29
C GLU A 172 14.48 28.53 2.59
N LEU A 173 14.23 27.24 2.36
CA LEU A 173 15.22 26.19 2.51
C LEU A 173 16.11 26.20 1.25
N LYS A 174 17.38 26.58 1.38
CA LYS A 174 18.36 26.69 0.27
C LYS A 174 18.75 25.32 -0.31
N ASN A 175 17.79 24.61 -0.89
CA ASN A 175 17.92 23.26 -1.40
C ASN A 175 17.09 23.08 -2.69
N GLN A 176 17.20 21.91 -3.31
CA GLN A 176 16.48 21.57 -4.54
C GLN A 176 15.02 21.10 -4.28
N LEU A 177 14.43 21.38 -3.10
CA LEU A 177 13.13 20.81 -2.75
C LEU A 177 11.97 21.37 -3.59
N VAL A 178 12.01 22.65 -3.97
CA VAL A 178 11.03 23.22 -4.90
C VAL A 178 11.12 22.52 -6.26
N ASP A 179 12.34 22.26 -6.74
CA ASP A 179 12.58 21.53 -7.98
C ASP A 179 12.09 20.07 -7.90
N MET A 180 12.22 19.40 -6.77
CA MET A 180 11.76 18.01 -6.61
C MET A 180 10.23 17.93 -6.44
N PHE A 181 9.66 18.73 -5.53
CA PHE A 181 8.31 18.53 -5.03
C PHE A 181 7.31 19.60 -5.49
N GLY A 182 7.80 20.77 -5.86
CA GLY A 182 7.05 22.00 -6.08
C GLY A 182 7.05 22.91 -4.85
N ALA A 183 6.65 24.16 -5.03
CA ALA A 183 6.47 25.11 -3.94
C ALA A 183 5.29 24.71 -3.03
N ASN A 184 5.21 25.35 -1.87
CA ASN A 184 4.02 25.23 -1.02
C ASN A 184 2.88 26.11 -1.56
N GLU A 185 1.68 25.96 -1.00
CA GLU A 185 0.47 26.70 -1.41
C GLU A 185 0.74 28.21 -1.61
N GLY A 186 0.28 28.75 -2.74
CA GLY A 186 0.39 30.17 -3.08
C GLY A 186 1.35 30.49 -4.23
N ASP A 187 2.39 29.68 -4.43
CA ASP A 187 3.36 29.85 -5.52
C ASP A 187 3.18 28.78 -6.62
N ALA A 188 3.28 29.22 -7.88
CA ALA A 188 2.94 28.43 -9.07
C ALA A 188 4.04 27.47 -9.55
N GLU A 189 5.02 27.10 -8.70
CA GLU A 189 6.13 26.25 -9.12
C GLU A 189 5.81 24.76 -8.94
N GLN A 190 5.55 24.09 -10.06
CA GLN A 190 5.33 22.65 -10.10
C GLN A 190 6.65 21.89 -10.04
N GLY A 191 6.72 20.90 -9.14
CA GLY A 191 7.85 19.97 -9.03
C GLY A 191 8.17 19.27 -10.35
N LYS A 192 9.46 19.05 -10.57
CA LYS A 192 10.05 18.54 -11.80
C LYS A 192 10.26 17.02 -11.78
N ILE A 193 9.96 16.36 -10.66
CA ILE A 193 10.08 14.90 -10.50
C ILE A 193 8.69 14.27 -10.32
N ASP A 194 8.42 13.27 -11.15
CA ASP A 194 7.25 12.40 -11.05
C ASP A 194 7.58 11.17 -10.21
N PHE A 195 6.73 10.91 -9.21
CA PHE A 195 6.82 9.77 -8.31
C PHE A 195 5.70 8.79 -8.68
N TYR A 196 6.05 7.61 -9.20
CA TYR A 196 5.04 6.64 -9.65
C TYR A 196 4.52 5.74 -8.52
N GLY A 197 5.37 5.45 -7.53
CA GLY A 197 5.03 4.61 -6.38
C GLY A 197 6.14 3.63 -6.06
N ILE A 198 5.83 2.69 -5.16
CA ILE A 198 6.69 1.55 -4.82
C ILE A 198 5.95 0.29 -5.26
N PHE A 199 6.57 -0.47 -6.15
CA PHE A 199 5.99 -1.65 -6.76
C PHE A 199 6.83 -2.89 -6.46
N PRO A 200 6.22 -4.07 -6.31
CA PRO A 200 6.96 -5.26 -5.96
C PRO A 200 7.71 -5.82 -7.19
N LEU A 201 8.91 -6.38 -6.96
CA LEU A 201 9.69 -7.17 -7.93
C LEU A 201 9.44 -8.67 -7.82
N THR A 202 8.95 -9.13 -6.68
CA THR A 202 8.49 -10.50 -6.46
C THR A 202 7.05 -10.47 -5.95
N VAL A 203 6.26 -11.52 -6.19
CA VAL A 203 4.89 -11.57 -5.64
C VAL A 203 5.01 -11.58 -4.11
N PRO A 204 4.56 -10.53 -3.39
CA PRO A 204 4.95 -10.39 -2.00
C PRO A 204 4.30 -11.40 -1.07
N GLU A 205 5.03 -11.91 -0.09
CA GLU A 205 4.44 -12.76 0.94
C GLU A 205 3.53 -11.98 1.88
N LEU A 206 2.36 -12.55 2.19
CA LEU A 206 1.37 -11.95 3.06
C LEU A 206 1.31 -12.68 4.41
N GLU A 207 1.22 -11.93 5.50
CA GLU A 207 1.09 -12.50 6.85
C GLU A 207 0.07 -11.74 7.70
N ILE A 208 -0.47 -12.41 8.72
CA ILE A 208 -1.40 -11.83 9.68
C ILE A 208 -0.59 -11.29 10.86
N ASP A 209 -0.80 -10.03 11.21
CA ASP A 209 -0.28 -9.44 12.44
C ASP A 209 -1.43 -9.03 13.37
N ILE A 210 -1.11 -8.76 14.64
CA ILE A 210 -2.04 -8.46 15.71
C ILE A 210 -1.58 -7.21 16.44
N ILE A 211 -2.51 -6.28 16.63
CA ILE A 211 -2.33 -5.16 17.55
C ILE A 211 -3.31 -5.31 18.69
N THR A 212 -2.77 -5.17 19.89
CA THR A 212 -3.54 -5.14 21.13
C THR A 212 -3.53 -3.70 21.66
N PRO A 213 -4.65 -2.94 21.55
CA PRO A 213 -4.73 -1.60 22.12
C PRO A 213 -4.51 -1.65 23.63
N HIS A 214 -3.56 -0.86 24.15
CA HIS A 214 -3.10 -0.95 25.54
C HIS A 214 -3.89 -0.12 26.56
N ASP A 215 -5.06 0.41 26.20
CA ASP A 215 -5.71 1.44 27.03
C ASP A 215 -7.23 1.27 27.25
N MET A 216 -7.72 0.03 27.19
CA MET A 216 -9.14 -0.25 27.48
C MET A 216 -9.28 -1.34 28.53
N LYS A 217 -10.27 -1.17 29.42
CA LYS A 217 -10.75 -2.16 30.41
C LYS A 217 -11.08 -3.54 29.80
N PHE A 218 -11.05 -3.66 28.46
CA PHE A 218 -11.20 -4.88 27.69
C PHE A 218 -10.10 -4.96 26.61
N ILE A 219 -9.27 -5.99 26.69
CA ILE A 219 -8.29 -6.33 25.65
C ILE A 219 -9.05 -6.91 24.45
N ASN A 220 -9.08 -6.19 23.33
CA ASN A 220 -9.63 -6.69 22.07
C ASN A 220 -8.55 -6.71 20.98
N PRO A 221 -7.89 -7.86 20.74
CA PRO A 221 -6.84 -7.97 19.75
C PRO A 221 -7.39 -7.80 18.32
N VAL A 222 -6.87 -6.81 17.61
CA VAL A 222 -7.22 -6.52 16.21
C VAL A 222 -6.22 -7.21 15.30
N ARG A 223 -6.71 -8.11 14.46
CA ARG A 223 -5.92 -8.82 13.44
C ARG A 223 -6.03 -8.09 12.10
N PHE A 224 -4.92 -7.96 11.40
CA PHE A 224 -4.85 -7.30 10.10
C PHE A 224 -3.83 -7.98 9.19
N LEU A 225 -3.94 -7.70 7.90
CA LEU A 225 -3.06 -8.27 6.88
C LEU A 225 -1.87 -7.34 6.64
N THR A 226 -0.69 -7.92 6.45
CA THR A 226 0.55 -7.18 6.17
C THR A 226 1.30 -7.87 5.03
N VAL A 227 2.16 -7.12 4.35
CA VAL A 227 3.24 -7.74 3.57
C VAL A 227 4.38 -8.08 4.52
N ALA A 228 4.91 -9.28 4.43
CA ALA A 228 6.02 -9.75 5.25
C ALA A 228 7.32 -8.98 4.92
N ALA A 229 8.31 -9.04 5.82
CA ALA A 229 9.67 -8.58 5.53
C ALA A 229 10.35 -9.48 4.46
N GLY A 230 11.38 -8.96 3.80
CA GLY A 230 12.22 -9.71 2.85
C GLY A 230 11.67 -9.80 1.43
N ASN A 231 10.76 -8.90 1.03
CA ASN A 231 10.31 -8.82 -0.36
C ASN A 231 11.07 -7.70 -1.09
N PHE A 232 11.26 -7.89 -2.41
CA PHE A 232 11.97 -6.93 -3.25
C PHE A 232 11.00 -5.96 -3.94
N TRP A 233 11.43 -4.72 -4.09
CA TRP A 233 10.63 -3.62 -4.59
C TRP A 233 11.44 -2.72 -5.51
N TYR A 234 10.74 -1.98 -6.35
CA TYR A 234 11.32 -0.94 -7.17
C TYR A 234 10.50 0.36 -7.12
N VAL A 235 11.20 1.47 -7.27
CA VAL A 235 10.65 2.83 -7.23
C VAL A 235 11.01 3.54 -8.54
N PRO A 236 10.04 3.73 -9.45
CA PRO A 236 10.24 4.55 -10.64
C PRO A 236 10.09 6.04 -10.29
N ILE A 237 11.10 6.83 -10.64
CA ILE A 237 11.04 8.30 -10.64
C ILE A 237 11.43 8.84 -12.00
N ALA A 238 10.80 9.93 -12.44
CA ALA A 238 11.14 10.53 -13.74
C ALA A 238 11.25 12.05 -13.67
N TYR A 239 12.17 12.62 -14.43
CA TYR A 239 12.26 14.06 -14.65
C TYR A 239 11.25 14.48 -15.73
N ASN A 240 10.31 15.35 -15.36
CA ASN A 240 9.11 15.66 -16.14
C ASN A 240 9.22 16.91 -17.03
N ARG A 241 10.45 17.40 -17.27
CA ARG A 241 10.73 18.55 -18.15
C ARG A 241 11.53 18.11 -19.38
N ASN A 242 11.60 19.00 -20.37
CA ASN A 242 12.43 18.81 -21.55
C ASN A 242 13.92 18.77 -21.17
N GLY A 243 14.69 17.91 -21.84
CA GLY A 243 16.08 17.65 -21.50
C GLY A 243 16.21 16.64 -20.36
N ASN A 244 17.40 16.48 -19.81
CA ASN A 244 17.66 15.58 -18.68
C ASN A 244 18.25 16.37 -17.51
N ASN A 245 17.96 15.96 -16.29
CA ASN A 245 18.57 16.50 -15.08
C ASN A 245 18.96 15.34 -14.14
N THR A 246 20.04 14.65 -14.52
CA THR A 246 20.56 13.49 -13.77
C THR A 246 20.90 13.86 -12.34
N ALA A 247 21.50 15.04 -12.10
CA ALA A 247 21.85 15.49 -10.75
C ALA A 247 20.64 15.65 -9.82
N LEU A 248 19.50 16.12 -10.35
CA LEU A 248 18.26 16.20 -9.57
C LEU A 248 17.66 14.81 -9.30
N LEU A 249 17.74 13.89 -10.26
CA LEU A 249 17.33 12.49 -10.07
C LEU A 249 18.17 11.77 -9.02
N GLU A 250 19.50 11.92 -9.06
CA GLU A 250 20.44 11.38 -8.06
C GLU A 250 20.19 11.97 -6.67
N SER A 251 19.98 13.29 -6.60
CA SER A 251 19.65 13.94 -5.32
C SER A 251 18.30 13.46 -4.77
N THR A 252 17.34 13.17 -5.65
CA THR A 252 16.03 12.64 -5.26
C THR A 252 16.12 11.18 -4.80
N GLU A 253 16.91 10.36 -5.48
CA GLU A 253 17.22 8.98 -5.07
C GLU A 253 17.80 8.94 -3.66
N LEU A 254 18.87 9.70 -3.39
CA LEU A 254 19.50 9.73 -2.06
C LEU A 254 18.49 10.13 -0.96
N LEU A 255 17.57 11.04 -1.29
CA LEU A 255 16.52 11.46 -0.38
C LEU A 255 15.46 10.37 -0.14
N ILE A 256 15.09 9.62 -1.18
CA ILE A 256 14.19 8.46 -1.08
C ILE A 256 14.85 7.38 -0.23
N GLU A 257 16.11 7.04 -0.49
CA GLU A 257 16.86 6.03 0.27
C GLU A 257 16.90 6.38 1.76
N LYS A 258 17.34 7.60 2.09
CA LYS A 258 17.36 8.09 3.48
C LYS A 258 15.97 8.02 4.11
N CYS A 259 14.93 8.44 3.39
CA CYS A 259 13.55 8.43 3.90
C CYS A 259 13.08 7.00 4.21
N LEU A 260 13.25 6.06 3.27
CA LEU A 260 12.75 4.69 3.44
C LEU A 260 13.52 3.91 4.51
N MET A 261 14.83 4.14 4.65
CA MET A 261 15.66 3.54 5.71
C MET A 261 15.32 4.13 7.09
N ASN A 262 15.30 5.45 7.23
CA ASN A 262 15.22 6.11 8.54
C ASN A 262 13.79 6.36 9.02
N TYR A 263 12.83 6.55 8.11
CA TYR A 263 11.44 6.83 8.46
C TYR A 263 10.50 5.70 8.03
N GLY A 264 10.62 5.23 6.79
CA GLY A 264 9.75 4.21 6.20
C GLY A 264 8.47 4.78 5.60
N VAL A 265 7.60 3.92 5.10
CA VAL A 265 6.39 4.29 4.37
C VAL A 265 5.21 3.37 4.67
N GLY A 266 3.99 3.84 4.41
CA GLY A 266 2.78 3.10 4.72
C GLY A 266 2.26 3.42 6.13
N ALA A 267 1.45 2.53 6.68
CA ALA A 267 0.84 2.76 7.98
C ALA A 267 1.74 2.30 9.14
N LYS A 268 1.59 2.94 10.30
CA LYS A 268 2.26 2.57 11.56
C LYS A 268 3.79 2.59 11.50
N THR A 269 4.38 3.51 10.74
CA THR A 269 5.83 3.71 10.66
C THR A 269 6.47 4.00 12.03
N ALA A 270 5.77 4.75 12.89
CA ALA A 270 6.20 5.00 14.28
C ALA A 270 6.34 3.73 15.14
N SER A 271 5.67 2.63 14.77
CA SER A 271 5.79 1.32 15.42
C SER A 271 6.78 0.39 14.70
N GLY A 272 7.55 0.90 13.73
CA GLY A 272 8.60 0.16 13.02
C GLY A 272 8.20 -0.47 11.69
N TYR A 273 6.97 -0.26 11.21
CA TYR A 273 6.50 -0.80 9.92
C TYR A 273 7.06 -0.02 8.72
N GLY A 274 7.20 -0.71 7.59
CA GLY A 274 7.47 -0.13 6.29
C GLY A 274 8.88 0.42 6.09
N LYS A 275 9.87 -0.18 6.76
CA LYS A 275 11.30 0.12 6.56
C LYS A 275 11.86 -0.64 5.37
N PHE A 276 12.84 -0.03 4.70
CA PHE A 276 13.52 -0.62 3.56
C PHE A 276 15.02 -0.37 3.63
N ASP A 277 15.79 -1.29 3.07
CA ASP A 277 17.20 -1.10 2.74
C ASP A 277 17.38 -1.06 1.22
N VAL A 278 18.42 -0.36 0.78
CA VAL A 278 18.80 -0.31 -0.64
C VAL A 278 19.24 -1.69 -1.09
N LEU A 279 18.68 -2.17 -2.19
CA LEU A 279 19.08 -3.44 -2.78
C LEU A 279 20.28 -3.18 -3.70
N ASP A 280 21.44 -3.75 -3.36
CA ASP A 280 22.62 -3.65 -4.21
C ASP A 280 22.37 -4.39 -5.54
N SER A 281 22.68 -3.74 -6.65
CA SER A 281 22.51 -4.26 -8.02
C SER A 281 23.17 -5.62 -8.26
N THR A 282 24.16 -5.98 -7.44
CA THR A 282 24.85 -7.28 -7.46
C THR A 282 23.99 -8.45 -6.96
N GLN A 283 22.84 -8.19 -6.33
CA GLN A 283 21.93 -9.21 -5.81
C GLN A 283 20.69 -9.46 -6.69
N ILE A 284 20.61 -8.80 -7.85
CA ILE A 284 19.46 -8.86 -8.77
C ILE A 284 19.70 -9.86 -9.94
N GLU A 285 20.87 -10.51 -10.01
CA GLU A 285 21.18 -11.55 -11.02
C GLU A 285 20.44 -12.88 -10.80
#